data_AF-A0A7X4JN53-F1
#
_entry.id   AF-A0A7X4JN53-F1
#
_cell.length_a   1.000
_cell.length_b   1.000
_cell.length_c   1.000
_cell.angle_alpha   90.00
_cell.angle_beta   90.00
_cell.angle_gamma   90.00
#
_symmetry.space_group_name_H-M   'P 1'
#
loop_
_entity.id
_entity.type
_entity.pdbx_description
1 polymer ?
#
loop_
_entity_poly.entity_id
_entity_poly.type
_entity_poly.pdbx_seq_one_letter_code
_entity_poly.pdbx_strand_id
1 'polypeptide(L)'
;MKVYHTLFVSLLCLSFFLLFFGCAETDNPMANETETYASLFPLEENISPSDYPDGWVKLTDKDIEKLLNLEILPNWHNMDISQEWQQKYNHATLFKQFGDIPEVRYIIEFQRNPGFEISHQLYVAYFEAHYRLFPNENNRRALEEAWNIPNQPGPETVDEGKLREEDPELYIKIQKERFIKNHGDIPQVHIYIDFLRKVLLRIRITDAERLAALEAYFFLFPTEENRIKLEEFRKALGDEDVDNEE
;
A
#
# COMPACT_ATOMS: atom_id res chain seq x y z
N MET A 1 47.04 -41.32 25.44
CA MET A 1 47.09 -40.23 24.44
C MET A 1 45.77 -39.95 23.70
N LYS A 2 44.71 -40.77 23.84
CA LYS A 2 43.41 -40.51 23.16
C LYS A 2 42.44 -39.60 23.93
N VAL A 3 42.61 -39.44 25.26
CA VAL A 3 41.70 -38.67 26.11
C VAL A 3 41.87 -37.15 25.95
N TYR A 4 43.09 -36.69 25.64
CA TYR A 4 43.36 -35.25 25.46
C TYR A 4 42.77 -34.68 24.16
N HIS A 5 42.51 -35.52 23.15
CA HIS A 5 42.00 -35.03 21.87
C HIS A 5 40.50 -34.74 21.92
N THR A 6 39.74 -35.55 22.66
CA THR A 6 38.28 -35.39 22.80
C THR A 6 37.93 -34.16 23.66
N LEU A 7 38.74 -33.87 24.69
CA LEU A 7 38.61 -32.66 25.51
C LEU A 7 38.94 -31.37 24.73
N PHE A 8 39.92 -31.41 23.83
CA PHE A 8 40.30 -30.23 23.05
C PHE A 8 39.24 -29.86 21.98
N VAL A 9 38.61 -30.85 21.35
CA VAL A 9 37.55 -30.61 20.35
C VAL A 9 36.24 -30.14 21.01
N SER A 10 35.93 -30.63 22.20
CA SER A 10 34.73 -30.17 22.94
C SER A 10 34.89 -28.76 23.52
N LEU A 11 36.09 -28.35 23.93
CA LEU A 11 36.36 -26.97 24.36
C LEU A 11 36.28 -25.95 23.19
N LEU A 12 36.72 -26.36 21.99
CA LEU A 12 36.64 -25.54 20.78
C LEU A 12 35.20 -25.33 20.30
N CYS A 13 34.33 -26.35 20.39
CA CYS A 13 32.91 -26.20 20.06
C CYS A 13 32.15 -25.30 21.05
N LEU A 14 32.49 -25.33 22.35
CA LEU A 14 31.89 -24.44 23.35
C LEU A 14 32.36 -22.97 23.19
N SER A 15 33.58 -22.74 22.68
CA SER A 15 34.05 -21.38 22.39
C SER A 15 33.37 -20.73 21.18
N PHE A 16 32.85 -21.51 20.23
CA PHE A 16 32.11 -20.99 19.08
C PHE A 16 30.70 -20.50 19.45
N PHE A 17 30.08 -21.08 20.48
CA PHE A 17 28.79 -20.60 21.00
C PHE A 17 28.91 -19.33 21.85
N LEU A 18 30.08 -19.06 22.45
CA LEU A 18 30.32 -17.84 23.22
C LEU A 18 30.70 -16.63 22.35
N LEU A 19 30.99 -16.81 21.06
CA LEU A 19 31.22 -15.70 20.11
C LEU A 19 29.93 -15.13 19.48
N PHE A 20 28.76 -15.72 19.74
CA PHE A 20 27.46 -15.17 19.32
C PHE A 20 26.62 -14.56 20.46
N PHE A 21 27.10 -14.65 21.71
CA PHE A 21 26.61 -13.85 22.84
C PHE A 21 27.62 -12.77 23.22
N GLY A 22 28.28 -12.19 22.22
CA GLY A 22 28.76 -10.84 22.38
C GLY A 22 27.55 -9.96 22.66
N CYS A 23 27.40 -9.52 23.90
CA CYS A 23 26.64 -8.33 24.24
C CYS A 23 27.16 -7.22 23.33
N ALA A 24 26.55 -7.09 22.16
CA ALA A 24 26.53 -5.83 21.46
C ALA A 24 25.70 -4.94 22.36
N GLU A 25 26.40 -4.29 23.30
CA GLU A 25 26.05 -2.98 23.80
C GLU A 25 26.03 -2.09 22.56
N THR A 26 24.94 -2.23 21.81
CA THR A 26 24.54 -1.25 20.84
C THR A 26 24.11 -0.11 21.71
N ASP A 27 25.02 0.84 21.92
CA ASP A 27 24.65 2.24 21.99
C ASP A 27 23.87 2.51 20.71
N ASN A 28 22.60 2.12 20.73
CA ASN A 28 21.70 2.22 19.61
C ASN A 28 21.15 3.64 19.71
N PRO A 29 21.57 4.59 18.85
CA PRO A 29 20.99 5.92 18.85
C PRO A 29 19.48 5.90 18.51
N MET A 30 18.91 4.75 18.15
CA MET A 30 17.48 4.60 17.85
C MET A 30 16.55 4.91 19.01
N ALA A 31 16.99 4.86 20.27
CA ALA A 31 16.11 5.23 21.40
C ALA A 31 15.64 6.71 21.30
N ASN A 32 16.45 7.60 20.72
CA ASN A 32 16.08 9.01 20.53
C ASN A 32 15.16 9.25 19.32
N GLU A 33 15.22 8.41 18.29
CA GLU A 33 14.36 8.59 17.11
C GLU A 33 12.92 8.16 17.40
N THR A 34 12.71 7.11 18.19
CA THR A 34 11.35 6.68 18.58
C THR A 34 10.60 7.74 19.41
N GLU A 35 11.29 8.48 20.29
CA GLU A 35 10.69 9.59 21.04
C GLU A 35 10.30 10.76 20.11
N THR A 36 11.07 10.97 19.04
CA THR A 36 10.79 12.03 18.08
C THR A 36 9.48 11.75 17.33
N TYR A 37 9.25 10.52 16.87
CA TYR A 37 8.00 10.17 16.15
C TYR A 37 6.78 10.01 17.08
N ALA A 38 6.94 9.42 18.27
CA ALA A 38 5.82 9.21 19.20
C ALA A 38 5.23 10.53 19.74
N SER A 39 6.05 11.59 19.88
CA SER A 39 5.56 12.90 20.33
C SER A 39 4.96 13.76 19.22
N LEU A 40 5.24 13.45 17.96
CA LEU A 40 4.79 14.29 16.85
C LEU A 40 3.33 14.03 16.44
N PHE A 41 2.79 12.82 16.67
CA PHE A 41 1.46 12.46 16.14
C PHE A 41 0.68 11.49 17.04
N PRO A 42 -0.19 11.92 17.95
CA PRO A 42 -1.09 10.99 18.62
C PRO A 42 -2.02 10.34 17.58
N LEU A 43 -2.02 9.01 17.47
CA LEU A 43 -2.73 8.29 16.40
C LEU A 43 -4.24 8.59 16.42
N GLU A 44 -4.82 8.76 17.61
CA GLU A 44 -6.23 9.12 17.80
C GLU A 44 -6.56 10.59 17.54
N GLU A 45 -5.58 11.50 17.65
CA GLU A 45 -5.82 12.93 17.43
C GLU A 45 -5.71 13.32 15.94
N ASN A 46 -5.03 12.50 15.13
CA ASN A 46 -4.78 12.80 13.71
C ASN A 46 -5.76 12.16 12.72
N ILE A 47 -6.64 11.27 13.18
CA ILE A 47 -7.67 10.65 12.32
C ILE A 47 -9.02 11.28 12.66
N SER A 48 -9.53 12.10 11.77
CA SER A 48 -10.84 12.71 11.91
C SER A 48 -11.91 11.62 11.86
N PRO A 49 -13.03 11.74 12.60
CA PRO A 49 -14.19 10.88 12.42
C PRO A 49 -14.66 10.77 10.96
N SER A 50 -14.44 11.81 10.15
CA SER A 50 -14.74 11.83 8.71
C SER A 50 -13.81 10.99 7.83
N ASP A 51 -12.63 10.62 8.34
CA ASP A 51 -11.67 9.79 7.59
C ASP A 51 -12.11 8.32 7.52
N TYR A 52 -12.96 7.89 8.47
CA TYR A 52 -13.50 6.54 8.50
C TYR A 52 -14.59 6.35 7.43
N PRO A 53 -14.49 5.31 6.59
CA PRO A 53 -15.56 4.97 5.66
C PRO A 53 -16.90 4.70 6.35
N ASP A 54 -17.99 5.00 5.67
CA ASP A 54 -19.34 4.65 6.14
C ASP A 54 -19.46 3.14 6.36
N GLY A 55 -19.84 2.73 7.56
CA GLY A 55 -19.95 1.32 7.94
C GLY A 55 -18.67 0.70 8.51
N TRP A 56 -17.61 1.49 8.74
CA TRP A 56 -16.42 1.05 9.46
C TRP A 56 -16.77 0.54 10.86
N VAL A 57 -16.46 -0.74 11.11
CA VAL A 57 -16.77 -1.38 12.39
C VAL A 57 -15.62 -1.17 13.36
N LYS A 58 -15.84 -0.29 14.35
CA LYS A 58 -14.92 -0.09 15.48
C LYS A 58 -15.01 -1.23 16.49
N LEU A 59 -13.93 -1.46 17.23
CA LEU A 59 -13.92 -2.42 18.33
C LEU A 59 -14.76 -1.89 19.49
N THR A 60 -15.60 -2.76 20.04
CA THR A 60 -16.31 -2.49 21.29
C THR A 60 -15.50 -2.99 22.49
N ASP A 61 -15.73 -2.44 23.68
CA ASP A 61 -15.09 -2.94 24.92
C ASP A 61 -15.37 -4.44 25.12
N LYS A 62 -16.54 -4.91 24.70
CA LYS A 62 -16.90 -6.33 24.73
C LYS A 62 -16.06 -7.17 23.76
N ASP A 63 -15.74 -6.65 22.57
CA ASP A 63 -14.83 -7.32 21.64
C ASP A 63 -13.42 -7.44 22.22
N ILE A 64 -12.96 -6.36 22.86
CA ILE A 64 -11.65 -6.27 23.49
C ILE A 64 -11.55 -7.26 24.65
N GLU A 65 -12.53 -7.25 25.57
CA GLU A 65 -12.60 -8.21 26.68
C GLU A 65 -12.60 -9.66 26.19
N LYS A 66 -13.33 -9.95 25.11
CA LYS A 66 -13.37 -11.28 24.51
C LYS A 66 -12.01 -11.70 23.94
N LEU A 67 -11.28 -10.79 23.29
CA LEU A 67 -9.95 -11.07 22.73
C LEU A 67 -8.88 -11.22 23.82
N LEU A 68 -8.91 -10.37 24.85
CA LEU A 68 -7.99 -10.45 25.99
C LEU A 68 -8.13 -11.78 26.75
N ASN A 69 -9.36 -12.24 26.94
CA ASN A 69 -9.66 -13.49 27.65
C ASN A 69 -9.56 -14.74 26.76
N LEU A 70 -9.32 -14.60 25.45
CA LEU A 70 -9.25 -15.75 24.55
C LEU A 70 -8.03 -16.61 24.88
N GLU A 71 -8.23 -17.90 25.14
CA GLU A 71 -7.12 -18.85 25.30
C GLU A 71 -6.46 -19.09 23.93
N ILE A 72 -5.16 -18.79 23.84
CA ILE A 72 -4.39 -18.94 22.61
C ILE A 72 -3.63 -20.25 22.70
N LEU A 73 -3.91 -21.18 21.79
CA LEU A 73 -3.26 -22.48 21.77
C LEU A 73 -1.76 -22.32 21.42
N PRO A 74 -0.86 -23.06 22.08
CA PRO A 74 0.55 -23.10 21.67
C PRO A 74 0.69 -23.58 20.22
N ASN A 75 1.58 -22.96 19.45
CA ASN A 75 1.85 -23.33 18.05
C ASN A 75 0.64 -23.26 17.12
N TRP A 76 -0.37 -22.45 17.45
CA TRP A 76 -1.59 -22.32 16.65
C TRP A 76 -1.31 -21.95 15.19
N HIS A 77 -0.23 -21.22 14.90
CA HIS A 77 0.19 -20.87 13.54
C HIS A 77 0.47 -22.07 12.62
N ASN A 78 0.74 -23.25 13.20
CA ASN A 78 1.00 -24.49 12.48
C ASN A 78 -0.21 -25.44 12.48
N MET A 79 -1.31 -25.05 13.12
CA MET A 79 -2.53 -25.86 13.17
C MET A 79 -3.39 -25.62 11.95
N ASP A 80 -4.08 -26.66 11.48
CA ASP A 80 -5.10 -26.55 10.44
C ASP A 80 -6.41 -26.01 11.04
N ILE A 81 -6.46 -24.68 11.21
CA ILE A 81 -7.63 -23.94 11.73
C ILE A 81 -8.14 -22.97 10.67
N SER A 82 -9.44 -22.65 10.73
CA SER A 82 -10.06 -21.74 9.76
C SER A 82 -9.42 -20.34 9.80
N GLN A 83 -9.48 -19.62 8.68
CA GLN A 83 -8.97 -18.25 8.57
C GLN A 83 -9.56 -17.31 9.64
N GLU A 84 -10.85 -17.48 9.97
CA GLU A 84 -11.51 -16.73 11.05
C GLU A 84 -10.84 -16.97 12.41
N TRP A 85 -10.48 -18.21 12.72
CA TRP A 85 -9.78 -18.54 13.95
C TRP A 85 -8.33 -18.04 13.95
N GLN A 86 -7.64 -18.10 12.81
CA GLN A 86 -6.31 -17.51 12.67
C GLN A 86 -6.32 -16.01 12.93
N GLN A 87 -7.30 -15.28 12.37
CA GLN A 87 -7.46 -13.84 12.62
C GLN A 87 -7.77 -13.55 14.10
N LYS A 88 -8.68 -14.30 14.72
CA LYS A 88 -8.98 -14.17 16.16
C LYS A 88 -7.75 -14.39 17.03
N TYR A 89 -6.94 -15.40 16.74
CA TYR A 89 -5.70 -15.66 17.49
C TYR A 89 -4.63 -14.60 17.23
N ASN A 90 -4.49 -14.10 16.00
CA ASN A 90 -3.62 -12.95 15.72
C ASN A 90 -4.03 -11.72 16.53
N HIS A 91 -5.30 -11.33 16.48
CA HIS A 91 -5.83 -10.18 17.22
C HIS A 91 -5.66 -10.33 18.74
N ALA A 92 -5.96 -11.52 19.28
CA ALA A 92 -5.75 -11.81 20.70
C ALA A 92 -4.26 -11.77 21.08
N THR A 93 -3.37 -12.25 20.22
CA THR A 93 -1.91 -12.20 20.44
C THR A 93 -1.44 -10.74 20.56
N LEU A 94 -1.91 -9.85 19.67
CA LEU A 94 -1.58 -8.42 19.74
C LEU A 94 -2.01 -7.81 21.09
N PHE A 95 -3.25 -8.03 21.51
CA PHE A 95 -3.75 -7.52 22.79
C PHE A 95 -2.99 -8.08 23.99
N LYS A 96 -2.62 -9.36 23.97
CA LYS A 96 -1.85 -9.95 25.08
C LYS A 96 -0.39 -9.48 25.12
N GLN A 97 0.19 -9.18 23.96
CA GLN A 97 1.58 -8.74 23.87
C GLN A 97 1.75 -7.26 24.20
N PHE A 98 0.86 -6.40 23.71
CA PHE A 98 1.00 -4.94 23.80
C PHE A 98 -0.02 -4.28 24.73
N GLY A 99 -1.03 -5.01 25.17
CA GLY A 99 -2.14 -4.46 25.95
C GLY A 99 -3.19 -3.78 25.07
N ASP A 100 -4.13 -3.13 25.75
CA ASP A 100 -5.20 -2.36 25.13
C ASP A 100 -4.75 -0.91 24.91
N ILE A 101 -4.04 -0.68 23.81
CA ILE A 101 -3.55 0.63 23.38
C ILE A 101 -4.12 1.01 22.01
N PRO A 102 -4.18 2.32 21.66
CA PRO A 102 -4.79 2.77 20.41
C PRO A 102 -4.25 2.09 19.15
N GLU A 103 -2.95 1.87 19.06
CA GLU A 103 -2.30 1.22 17.91
C GLU A 103 -2.82 -0.21 17.68
N VAL A 104 -3.00 -0.98 18.76
CA VAL A 104 -3.54 -2.35 18.69
C VAL A 104 -4.99 -2.31 18.23
N ARG A 105 -5.80 -1.42 18.81
CA ARG A 105 -7.19 -1.25 18.40
C ARG A 105 -7.29 -0.92 16.91
N TYR A 106 -6.51 0.05 16.46
CA TYR A 106 -6.52 0.53 15.09
C TYR A 106 -6.14 -0.56 14.07
N ILE A 107 -5.06 -1.31 14.31
CA ILE A 107 -4.65 -2.41 13.42
C ILE A 107 -5.75 -3.46 13.29
N ILE A 108 -6.39 -3.83 14.40
CA ILE A 108 -7.44 -4.86 14.41
C ILE A 108 -8.70 -4.35 13.70
N GLU A 109 -9.10 -3.10 13.94
CA GLU A 109 -10.21 -2.47 13.23
C GLU A 109 -9.94 -2.45 11.72
N PHE A 110 -8.74 -2.03 11.31
CA PHE A 110 -8.35 -2.02 9.90
C PHE A 110 -8.45 -3.41 9.26
N GLN A 111 -7.96 -4.44 9.96
CA GLN A 111 -8.01 -5.83 9.47
C GLN A 111 -9.43 -6.43 9.44
N ARG A 112 -10.34 -5.96 10.31
CA ARG A 112 -11.75 -6.39 10.34
C ARG A 112 -12.61 -5.78 9.25
N ASN A 113 -12.14 -4.73 8.60
CA ASN A 113 -12.86 -3.99 7.57
C ASN A 113 -12.19 -4.19 6.19
N PRO A 114 -12.00 -5.44 5.70
CA PRO A 114 -11.40 -5.65 4.39
C PRO A 114 -12.37 -5.17 3.29
N GLY A 115 -11.82 -4.50 2.27
CA GLY A 115 -12.58 -4.11 1.08
C GLY A 115 -13.23 -2.72 1.14
N PHE A 116 -13.00 -1.94 2.18
CA PHE A 116 -13.30 -0.51 2.13
C PHE A 116 -12.25 0.24 1.31
N GLU A 117 -12.71 1.23 0.54
CA GLU A 117 -11.83 2.26 0.01
C GLU A 117 -11.42 3.18 1.16
N ILE A 118 -10.14 3.13 1.53
CA ILE A 118 -9.60 3.82 2.69
C ILE A 118 -8.92 5.12 2.29
N SER A 119 -8.93 6.11 3.18
CA SER A 119 -8.16 7.33 2.99
C SER A 119 -6.66 7.05 3.01
N HIS A 120 -5.91 7.90 2.32
CA HIS A 120 -4.45 7.90 2.43
C HIS A 120 -4.01 8.09 3.89
N GLN A 121 -4.71 8.95 4.64
CA GLN A 121 -4.46 9.18 6.06
C GLN A 121 -4.68 7.90 6.89
N LEU A 122 -5.76 7.16 6.65
CA LEU A 122 -6.01 5.88 7.32
C LEU A 122 -4.96 4.83 6.95
N TYR A 123 -4.54 4.81 5.69
CA TYR A 123 -3.49 3.91 5.21
C TYR A 123 -2.15 4.21 5.89
N VAL A 124 -1.75 5.48 5.96
CA VAL A 124 -0.56 5.94 6.67
C VAL A 124 -0.63 5.57 8.15
N ALA A 125 -1.76 5.86 8.82
CA ALA A 125 -1.95 5.54 10.23
C ALA A 125 -1.84 4.03 10.51
N TYR A 126 -2.20 3.17 9.56
CA TYR A 126 -2.06 1.72 9.69
C TYR A 126 -0.58 1.32 9.73
N PHE A 127 0.23 1.83 8.80
CA PHE A 127 1.67 1.57 8.83
C PHE A 127 2.37 2.20 10.02
N GLU A 128 1.90 3.36 10.46
CA GLU A 128 2.42 4.01 11.66
C GLU A 128 2.17 3.16 12.91
N ALA A 129 0.95 2.66 13.10
CA ALA A 129 0.63 1.75 14.18
C ALA A 129 1.50 0.48 14.12
N HIS A 130 1.70 -0.08 12.93
CA HIS A 130 2.58 -1.23 12.73
C HIS A 130 4.04 -0.96 13.10
N TYR A 131 4.58 0.20 12.71
CA TYR A 131 5.93 0.61 13.05
C TYR A 131 6.10 0.83 14.55
N ARG A 132 5.13 1.44 15.23
CA ARG A 132 5.16 1.65 16.68
C ARG A 132 5.16 0.35 17.47
N LEU A 133 4.30 -0.61 17.10
CA LEU A 133 4.25 -1.91 17.80
C LEU A 133 5.48 -2.77 17.49
N PHE A 134 6.02 -2.66 16.28
CA PHE A 134 7.12 -3.49 15.80
C PHE A 134 8.17 -2.63 15.11
N PRO A 135 9.00 -1.89 15.86
CA PRO A 135 9.99 -0.98 15.30
C PRO A 135 11.12 -1.77 14.66
N ASN A 136 11.02 -1.98 13.35
CA ASN A 136 12.04 -2.63 12.54
C ASN A 136 12.13 -1.96 11.17
N GLU A 137 13.23 -2.23 10.47
CA GLU A 137 13.57 -1.62 9.19
C GLU A 137 12.51 -1.85 8.10
N ASN A 138 11.86 -3.02 8.09
CA ASN A 138 10.80 -3.31 7.12
C ASN A 138 9.56 -2.45 7.38
N ASN A 139 9.16 -2.30 8.64
CA ASN A 139 8.00 -1.47 9.00
C ASN A 139 8.30 0.02 8.83
N ARG A 140 9.54 0.46 9.09
CA ARG A 140 9.98 1.83 8.80
C ARG A 140 9.83 2.15 7.32
N ARG A 141 10.35 1.26 6.47
CA ARG A 141 10.25 1.42 5.01
C ARG A 141 8.81 1.41 4.53
N ALA A 142 7.98 0.51 5.05
CA ALA A 142 6.56 0.44 4.68
C ALA A 142 5.80 1.73 5.05
N LEU A 143 6.12 2.33 6.21
CA LEU A 143 5.59 3.65 6.59
C LEU A 143 6.09 4.76 5.67
N GLU A 144 7.39 4.79 5.35
CA GLU A 144 7.95 5.77 4.42
C GLU A 144 7.35 5.64 3.02
N GLU A 145 7.17 4.42 2.53
CA GLU A 145 6.46 4.14 1.28
C GLU A 145 5.03 4.65 1.37
N ALA A 146 4.30 4.35 2.45
CA ALA A 146 2.93 4.82 2.67
C ALA A 146 2.84 6.35 2.62
N TRP A 147 3.77 7.09 3.24
CA TRP A 147 3.85 8.56 3.15
C TRP A 147 4.19 9.08 1.76
N ASN A 148 5.05 8.35 1.04
CA ASN A 148 5.53 8.76 -0.27
C ASN A 148 4.60 8.31 -1.42
N ILE A 149 3.54 7.53 -1.14
CA ILE A 149 2.50 7.26 -2.13
C ILE A 149 1.92 8.63 -2.53
N PRO A 150 2.11 9.07 -3.79
CA PRO A 150 1.78 10.42 -4.19
C PRO A 150 0.27 10.64 -4.09
N ASN A 151 -0.21 11.20 -2.96
CA ASN A 151 -1.63 11.42 -2.63
C ASN A 151 -2.54 10.51 -3.47
N GLN A 152 -2.58 9.21 -3.16
CA GLN A 152 -3.75 8.46 -3.59
C GLN A 152 -4.94 9.25 -3.02
N PRO A 153 -5.87 9.71 -3.86
CA PRO A 153 -7.01 10.47 -3.35
C PRO A 153 -7.70 9.59 -2.31
N GLY A 154 -7.55 9.95 -1.03
CA GLY A 154 -8.44 9.46 -0.01
C GLY A 154 -9.86 10.03 -0.23
N PRO A 155 -10.88 9.50 0.47
CA PRO A 155 -12.29 9.86 0.41
C PRO A 155 -12.60 11.25 0.99
N GLU A 156 -11.77 12.25 0.71
CA GLU A 156 -12.28 13.56 0.31
C GLU A 156 -12.45 13.57 -1.23
N THR A 157 -12.97 12.46 -1.74
CA THR A 157 -13.13 12.16 -3.16
C THR A 157 -14.05 13.19 -3.78
N VAL A 158 -13.46 14.07 -4.58
CA VAL A 158 -14.14 14.47 -5.80
C VAL A 158 -14.40 13.16 -6.54
N ASP A 159 -15.63 12.64 -6.42
CA ASP A 159 -16.08 11.45 -7.14
C ASP A 159 -15.71 11.66 -8.61
N GLU A 160 -14.67 10.96 -9.07
CA GLU A 160 -14.09 11.23 -10.38
C GLU A 160 -15.04 10.85 -11.50
N GLY A 161 -15.93 9.89 -11.26
CA GLY A 161 -17.03 9.57 -12.17
C GLY A 161 -17.98 10.75 -12.28
N LYS A 162 -18.43 11.26 -11.13
CA LYS A 162 -19.31 12.42 -11.06
C LYS A 162 -18.66 13.69 -11.62
N LEU A 163 -17.39 13.96 -11.32
CA LEU A 163 -16.66 15.11 -11.86
C LEU A 163 -16.46 15.02 -13.35
N ARG A 164 -16.12 13.83 -13.86
CA ARG A 164 -16.02 13.57 -15.30
C ARG A 164 -17.33 13.88 -16.03
N GLU A 165 -18.47 13.69 -15.37
CA GLU A 165 -19.79 13.99 -15.91
C GLU A 165 -20.22 15.45 -15.72
N GLU A 166 -20.01 16.02 -14.53
CA GLU A 166 -20.47 17.36 -14.14
C GLU A 166 -19.56 18.49 -14.61
N ASP A 167 -18.24 18.29 -14.54
CA ASP A 167 -17.22 19.26 -14.96
C ASP A 167 -16.03 18.55 -15.66
N PRO A 168 -16.23 18.11 -16.92
CA PRO A 168 -15.21 17.39 -17.67
C PRO A 168 -13.92 18.19 -17.88
N GLU A 169 -13.98 19.53 -17.93
CA GLU A 169 -12.78 20.36 -18.09
C GLU A 169 -11.94 20.39 -16.80
N LEU A 170 -12.58 20.48 -15.62
CA LEU A 170 -11.89 20.35 -14.34
C LEU A 170 -11.30 18.95 -14.16
N TYR A 171 -12.04 17.91 -14.55
CA TYR A 171 -11.51 16.54 -14.58
C TYR A 171 -10.24 16.43 -15.43
N ILE A 172 -10.26 16.95 -16.66
CA ILE A 172 -9.09 16.95 -17.56
C ILE A 172 -7.89 17.69 -16.95
N LYS A 173 -8.13 18.83 -16.28
CA LYS A 173 -7.07 19.58 -15.60
C LYS A 173 -6.40 18.75 -14.50
N ILE A 174 -7.21 18.09 -13.66
CA ILE A 174 -6.71 17.23 -12.58
C ILE A 174 -5.93 16.04 -13.15
N GLN A 175 -6.45 15.39 -14.20
CA GLN A 175 -5.72 14.30 -14.84
C GLN A 175 -4.39 14.80 -15.42
N LYS A 176 -4.37 15.96 -16.10
CA LYS A 176 -3.13 16.52 -16.64
C LYS A 176 -2.06 16.71 -15.56
N GLU A 177 -2.42 17.30 -14.43
CA GLU A 177 -1.50 17.51 -13.31
C GLU A 177 -0.97 16.18 -12.76
N ARG A 178 -1.83 15.16 -12.63
CA ARG A 178 -1.41 13.81 -12.21
C ARG A 178 -0.47 13.14 -13.21
N PHE A 179 -0.76 13.22 -14.50
CA PHE A 179 0.08 12.65 -15.55
C PHE A 179 1.46 13.34 -15.62
N ILE A 180 1.50 14.67 -15.50
CA ILE A 180 2.77 15.42 -15.42
C ILE A 180 3.56 15.01 -14.17
N LYS A 181 2.89 14.85 -13.03
CA LYS A 181 3.54 14.41 -11.79
C LYS A 181 4.16 13.01 -11.93
N ASN A 182 3.48 12.10 -12.61
CA ASN A 182 3.89 10.69 -12.70
C ASN A 182 4.89 10.42 -13.83
N HIS A 183 4.80 11.14 -14.96
CA HIS A 183 5.57 10.86 -16.18
C HIS A 183 6.44 12.04 -16.64
N GLY A 184 6.39 13.17 -15.94
CA GLY A 184 7.04 14.41 -16.33
C GLY A 184 6.23 15.22 -17.33
N ASP A 185 6.66 16.46 -17.54
CA ASP A 185 6.07 17.38 -18.51
C ASP A 185 6.61 17.09 -19.93
N ILE A 186 6.17 15.96 -20.51
CA ILE A 186 6.63 15.44 -21.80
C ILE A 186 5.53 15.50 -22.88
N PRO A 187 5.87 15.53 -24.17
CA PRO A 187 4.89 15.63 -25.26
C PRO A 187 3.78 14.57 -25.21
N GLN A 188 4.11 13.34 -24.83
CA GLN A 188 3.17 12.21 -24.77
C GLN A 188 2.04 12.45 -23.76
N VAL A 189 2.33 13.09 -22.63
CA VAL A 189 1.29 13.48 -21.65
C VAL A 189 0.30 14.44 -22.29
N HIS A 190 0.77 15.48 -22.99
CA HIS A 190 -0.12 16.46 -23.61
C HIS A 190 -0.94 15.86 -24.76
N ILE A 191 -0.36 14.98 -25.57
CA ILE A 191 -1.06 14.28 -26.65
C ILE A 191 -2.21 13.44 -26.07
N TYR A 192 -1.94 12.64 -25.03
CA TYR A 192 -2.96 11.80 -24.41
C TYR A 192 -4.05 12.63 -23.70
N ILE A 193 -3.68 13.69 -23.00
CA ILE A 193 -4.63 14.59 -22.32
C ILE A 193 -5.54 15.32 -23.32
N ASP A 194 -5.02 15.79 -24.45
CA ASP A 194 -5.86 16.40 -25.51
C ASP A 194 -6.85 15.39 -26.09
N PHE A 195 -6.40 14.15 -26.33
CA PHE A 195 -7.29 13.07 -26.76
C PHE A 195 -8.39 12.79 -25.73
N LEU A 196 -8.03 12.63 -24.44
CA LEU A 196 -8.99 12.41 -23.37
C LEU A 196 -10.01 13.55 -23.30
N ARG A 197 -9.56 14.80 -23.42
CA ARG A 197 -10.43 15.98 -23.47
C ARG A 197 -11.42 15.91 -24.62
N LYS A 198 -10.96 15.58 -25.83
CA LYS A 198 -11.82 15.43 -27.00
C LYS A 198 -12.85 14.32 -26.82
N VAL A 199 -12.47 13.19 -26.22
CA VAL A 199 -13.38 12.08 -25.90
C VAL A 199 -14.48 12.54 -24.94
N LEU A 200 -14.13 13.19 -23.83
CA LEU A 200 -15.10 13.62 -22.81
C LEU A 200 -16.05 14.69 -23.32
N LEU A 201 -15.53 15.64 -24.09
CA LEU A 201 -16.31 16.74 -24.65
C LEU A 201 -17.02 16.39 -25.96
N ARG A 202 -16.94 15.12 -26.40
CA ARG A 202 -17.51 14.62 -27.66
C ARG A 202 -17.08 15.44 -28.88
N ILE A 203 -15.85 15.92 -28.87
CA ILE A 203 -15.23 16.62 -30.00
C ILE A 203 -14.80 15.56 -31.03
N ARG A 204 -14.92 15.88 -32.32
CA ARG A 204 -14.48 14.98 -33.39
C ARG A 204 -12.98 14.68 -33.25
N ILE A 205 -12.62 13.41 -33.36
CA ILE A 205 -11.25 12.89 -33.34
C ILE A 205 -11.01 12.22 -34.68
N THR A 206 -9.89 12.55 -35.33
CA THR A 206 -9.42 11.91 -36.57
C THR A 206 -8.64 10.64 -36.26
N ASP A 207 -8.48 9.76 -37.24
CA ASP A 207 -7.72 8.52 -37.05
C ASP A 207 -6.25 8.76 -36.74
N ALA A 208 -5.65 9.80 -37.33
CA ALA A 208 -4.28 10.23 -37.01
C ALA A 208 -4.15 10.69 -35.55
N GLU A 209 -5.13 11.44 -35.03
CA GLU A 209 -5.14 11.87 -33.62
C GLU A 209 -5.34 10.68 -32.67
N ARG A 210 -6.21 9.73 -33.04
CA ARG A 210 -6.41 8.49 -32.28
C ARG A 210 -5.16 7.63 -32.25
N LEU A 211 -4.47 7.48 -33.39
CA LEU A 211 -3.21 6.74 -33.47
C LEU A 211 -2.14 7.40 -32.58
N ALA A 212 -1.96 8.72 -32.68
CA ALA A 212 -1.02 9.46 -31.86
C ALA A 212 -1.31 9.32 -30.35
N ALA A 213 -2.59 9.30 -29.97
CA ALA A 213 -3.02 9.08 -28.60
C ALA A 213 -2.71 7.66 -28.10
N LEU A 214 -2.91 6.63 -28.93
CA LEU A 214 -2.56 5.25 -28.59
C LEU A 214 -1.05 5.06 -28.46
N GLU A 215 -0.26 5.69 -29.32
CA GLU A 215 1.20 5.69 -29.23
C GLU A 215 1.69 6.39 -27.96
N ALA A 216 1.13 7.56 -27.65
CA ALA A 216 1.41 8.27 -26.41
C ALA A 216 1.01 7.45 -25.18
N TYR A 217 -0.16 6.80 -25.20
CA TYR A 217 -0.62 5.96 -24.10
C TYR A 217 0.26 4.73 -23.88
N PHE A 218 0.67 4.05 -24.96
CA PHE A 218 1.61 2.93 -24.87
C PHE A 218 2.98 3.37 -24.33
N PHE A 219 3.46 4.56 -24.71
CA PHE A 219 4.70 5.12 -24.16
C PHE A 219 4.60 5.36 -22.65
N LEU A 220 3.48 5.89 -22.17
CA LEU A 220 3.24 6.14 -20.74
C LEU A 220 3.03 4.84 -19.95
N PHE A 221 2.39 3.84 -20.56
CA PHE A 221 2.06 2.55 -19.95
C PHE A 221 2.40 1.38 -20.90
N PRO A 222 3.65 0.90 -20.91
CA PRO A 222 4.11 -0.11 -21.85
C PRO A 222 3.67 -1.52 -21.42
N THR A 223 2.37 -1.77 -21.46
CA THR A 223 1.77 -3.08 -21.20
C THR A 223 1.52 -3.85 -22.49
N GLU A 224 1.50 -5.17 -22.39
CA GLU A 224 1.20 -6.05 -23.53
C GLU A 224 -0.19 -5.78 -24.12
N GLU A 225 -1.17 -5.52 -23.27
CA GLU A 225 -2.53 -5.15 -23.71
C GLU A 225 -2.54 -3.86 -24.53
N ASN A 226 -1.78 -2.84 -24.12
CA ASN A 226 -1.71 -1.57 -24.84
C ASN A 226 -0.97 -1.71 -26.17
N ARG A 227 0.04 -2.58 -26.23
CA ARG A 227 0.74 -2.95 -27.46
C ARG A 227 -0.23 -3.57 -28.47
N ILE A 228 -1.01 -4.56 -28.04
CA ILE A 228 -2.01 -5.24 -28.89
C ILE A 228 -3.02 -4.24 -29.44
N LYS A 229 -3.61 -3.38 -28.58
CA LYS A 229 -4.57 -2.34 -29.02
C LYS A 229 -3.99 -1.39 -30.08
N LEU A 230 -2.73 -0.99 -29.89
CA LEU A 230 -2.04 -0.12 -30.85
C LEU A 230 -1.79 -0.84 -32.19
N GLU A 231 -1.36 -2.12 -32.14
CA GLU A 231 -1.13 -2.93 -33.34
C GLU A 231 -2.43 -3.23 -34.12
N GLU A 232 -3.52 -3.54 -33.41
CA GLU A 232 -4.85 -3.75 -34.00
C GLU A 232 -5.35 -2.48 -34.71
N PHE A 233 -5.20 -1.31 -34.06
CA PHE A 233 -5.61 -0.05 -34.67
C PHE A 233 -4.77 0.30 -35.90
N ARG A 234 -3.44 0.08 -35.85
CA ARG A 234 -2.55 0.27 -37.02
C ARG A 234 -2.94 -0.64 -38.18
N LYS A 235 -3.30 -1.89 -37.90
CA LYS A 235 -3.75 -2.83 -38.92
C LYS A 235 -5.05 -2.37 -39.58
N ALA A 236 -6.03 -1.93 -38.78
CA ALA A 236 -7.31 -1.42 -39.30
C ALA A 236 -7.12 -0.22 -40.25
N LEU A 237 -6.16 0.66 -39.98
CA LEU A 237 -5.84 1.78 -40.87
C LEU A 237 -5.14 1.36 -42.18
N GLY A 238 -4.40 0.24 -42.16
CA GLY A 238 -3.72 -0.30 -43.34
C GLY A 238 -4.63 -1.15 -44.25
N ASP A 239 -5.76 -1.62 -43.72
CA ASP A 239 -6.73 -2.43 -44.46
C ASP A 239 -7.77 -1.56 -45.24
N GLU A 240 -7.78 -0.23 -45.06
CA GLU A 240 -8.72 0.70 -45.76
C GLU A 240 -8.26 1.16 -47.16
N ASP A 241 -7.04 0.82 -47.60
CA ASP A 241 -6.46 1.29 -48.89
C ASP A 241 -6.51 0.27 -50.05
N VAL A 242 -7.22 -0.87 -49.93
CA VAL A 242 -7.12 -1.96 -50.94
C VAL A 242 -8.38 -2.22 -51.79
N ASP A 243 -9.59 -1.81 -51.39
CA ASP A 243 -10.82 -2.23 -52.09
C ASP A 243 -11.70 -1.08 -52.60
N ASN A 244 -11.17 -0.17 -53.43
CA ASN A 244 -12.00 0.74 -54.24
C ASN A 244 -11.31 1.26 -55.52
N GLU A 245 -10.77 0.37 -56.35
CA GLU A 245 -10.65 0.59 -57.81
C GLU A 245 -10.77 -0.74 -58.56
N GLU A 246 -12.01 -1.13 -58.91
CA GLU A 246 -12.41 -1.64 -60.24
C GLU A 246 -13.94 -1.69 -60.41
#